data_AF-A0A7W0QC87-F1
#
_entry.id   AF-A0A7W0QC87-F1
#
_cell.length_a   1.000
_cell.length_b   1.000
_cell.length_c   1.000
_cell.angle_alpha   90.00
_cell.angle_beta   90.00
_cell.angle_gamma   90.00
#
_symmetry.space_group_name_H-M   'P 1'
#
loop_
_entity.id
_entity.type
_entity.pdbx_description
1 polymer ?
#
loop_
_entity_poly.entity_id
_entity_poly.type
_entity_poly.pdbx_seq_one_letter_code
_entity_poly.pdbx_strand_id
1 'polypeptide(L)'
;MGVLLLAAVLAAGCSKPDPNAEVCDHYARLMVKCADPTENAALLSDTAKNFCQKGMSGKHEQIFGANYKAMIECTRTAETCAALERCQQP
;
A
#
# COMPACT_ATOMS: atom_id res chain seq x y z
N MET A 1 -20.77 -19.73 -40.64
CA MET A 1 -21.83 -20.33 -39.79
C MET A 1 -21.08 -21.07 -38.68
N GLY A 2 -20.82 -20.47 -37.52
CA GLY A 2 -21.80 -20.35 -36.43
C GLY A 2 -21.87 -21.71 -35.72
N VAL A 3 -21.63 -21.87 -34.42
CA VAL A 3 -22.16 -21.11 -33.29
C VAL A 3 -21.57 -21.71 -31.99
N LEU A 4 -21.19 -20.84 -31.04
CA LEU A 4 -21.16 -21.05 -29.57
C LEU A 4 -20.04 -21.90 -28.91
N LEU A 5 -18.85 -21.33 -28.80
CA LEU A 5 -18.11 -21.42 -27.53
C LEU A 5 -18.61 -20.26 -26.64
N LEU A 6 -19.60 -20.56 -25.80
CA LEU A 6 -20.13 -19.62 -24.81
C LEU A 6 -18.99 -19.15 -23.90
N ALA A 7 -18.61 -17.89 -24.07
CA ALA A 7 -18.60 -16.90 -23.00
C ALA A 7 -18.01 -17.35 -21.64
N ALA A 8 -16.78 -17.84 -21.64
CA ALA A 8 -15.85 -17.48 -20.57
C ALA A 8 -15.08 -16.23 -21.01
N VAL A 9 -15.80 -15.14 -21.29
CA VAL A 9 -15.17 -13.82 -21.29
C VAL A 9 -14.83 -13.60 -19.82
N LEU A 10 -13.60 -13.97 -19.48
CA LEU A 10 -12.97 -13.63 -18.22
C LEU A 10 -13.28 -12.15 -17.97
N ALA A 11 -14.18 -11.88 -17.03
CA ALA A 11 -14.21 -10.64 -16.29
C ALA A 11 -12.96 -10.50 -15.39
N ALA A 12 -11.84 -11.11 -15.77
CA ALA A 12 -10.54 -10.61 -15.38
C ALA A 12 -10.31 -9.36 -16.25
N GLY A 13 -10.99 -8.27 -15.88
CA GLY A 13 -10.40 -6.97 -16.10
C GLY A 13 -8.95 -7.13 -15.65
N CYS A 14 -8.03 -7.07 -16.60
CA CYS A 14 -6.61 -7.00 -16.32
C CYS A 14 -6.41 -5.65 -15.65
N SER A 15 -6.79 -5.58 -14.37
CA SER A 15 -6.34 -4.57 -13.43
C SER A 15 -4.84 -4.70 -13.51
N LYS A 16 -4.22 -3.81 -14.29
CA LYS A 16 -2.78 -3.70 -14.41
C LYS A 16 -2.23 -3.86 -12.98
N PRO A 17 -1.33 -4.83 -12.73
CA PRO A 17 -0.84 -5.05 -11.37
C PRO A 17 -0.43 -3.69 -10.82
N ASP A 18 -1.03 -3.30 -9.69
CA ASP A 18 -0.74 -2.02 -9.08
C ASP A 18 0.77 -2.03 -8.80
N PRO A 19 1.56 -1.19 -9.49
CA PRO A 19 3.02 -1.22 -9.37
C PRO A 19 3.48 -0.89 -7.94
N ASN A 20 2.56 -0.37 -7.12
CA ASN A 20 2.80 0.02 -5.74
C ASN A 20 2.35 -1.05 -4.74
N ALA A 21 1.68 -2.12 -5.18
CA ALA A 21 1.10 -3.12 -4.29
C ALA A 21 2.15 -3.75 -3.36
N GLU A 22 3.30 -4.16 -3.92
CA GLU A 22 4.37 -4.79 -3.14
C GLU A 22 5.00 -3.82 -2.12
N VAL A 23 5.17 -2.55 -2.50
CA VAL A 23 5.68 -1.48 -1.63
C VAL A 23 4.70 -1.20 -0.49
N CYS A 24 3.41 -1.08 -0.79
CA CYS A 24 2.38 -0.81 0.21
C CYS A 24 2.15 -2.01 1.14
N ASP A 25 2.28 -3.23 0.64
CA ASP A 25 2.25 -4.45 1.44
C ASP A 25 3.45 -4.52 2.40
N HIS A 26 4.64 -4.16 1.93
CA HIS A 26 5.83 -4.07 2.76
C HIS A 26 5.68 -3.01 3.86
N TYR A 27 5.26 -1.80 3.49
CA TYR A 27 4.97 -0.70 4.42
C TYR A 27 3.98 -1.12 5.52
N ALA A 28 2.87 -1.75 5.13
CA ALA A 28 1.84 -2.18 6.07
C ALA A 28 2.34 -3.24 7.05
N ARG A 29 3.19 -4.18 6.61
CA ARG A 29 3.80 -5.18 7.51
C ARG A 29 4.75 -4.54 8.51
N LEU A 30 5.56 -3.56 8.09
CA LEU A 30 6.45 -2.83 9.00
C LEU A 30 5.65 -2.01 10.01
N MET A 31 4.60 -1.31 9.58
CA MET A 31 3.70 -0.58 10.48
C MET A 31 3.08 -1.50 11.53
N VAL A 32 2.54 -2.66 11.13
CA VAL A 32 1.99 -3.66 12.07
C VAL A 32 3.03 -4.20 13.04
N LYS A 33 4.26 -4.43 12.58
CA LYS A 33 5.35 -4.90 13.44
C LYS A 33 5.76 -3.88 14.51
N CYS A 34 5.56 -2.60 14.22
CA CYS A 34 6.01 -1.49 15.05
C CYS A 34 4.90 -0.80 15.84
N ALA A 35 3.65 -1.12 15.53
CA ALA A 35 2.49 -0.65 16.26
C ALA A 35 2.26 -1.43 17.57
N ASP A 36 1.44 -0.84 18.43
CA ASP A 36 1.11 -1.42 19.73
C ASP A 36 0.32 -2.73 19.54
N PRO A 37 0.64 -3.82 20.27
CA PRO A 37 -0.06 -5.10 20.15
C PRO A 37 -1.55 -5.05 20.56
N THR A 38 -2.01 -3.97 21.19
CA THR A 38 -3.43 -3.73 21.49
C THR A 38 -4.21 -3.26 20.26
N GLU A 39 -3.55 -2.82 19.20
CA GLU A 39 -4.20 -2.43 17.95
C GLU A 39 -4.55 -3.65 17.10
N ASN A 40 -5.68 -3.57 16.40
CA ASN A 40 -6.08 -4.63 15.48
C ASN A 40 -5.15 -4.63 14.25
N ALA A 41 -4.21 -5.58 14.24
CA ALA A 41 -3.21 -5.72 13.19
C ALA A 41 -3.80 -5.77 11.76
N ALA A 42 -4.98 -6.36 11.58
CA ALA A 42 -5.64 -6.41 10.27
C ALA A 42 -6.13 -5.02 9.84
N LEU A 43 -6.79 -4.29 10.75
CA LEU A 43 -7.26 -2.93 10.51
C LEU A 43 -6.10 -1.97 10.23
N LEU A 44 -5.02 -2.10 11.00
CA LEU A 44 -3.83 -1.28 10.82
C LEU A 44 -3.12 -1.58 9.50
N SER A 45 -3.01 -2.86 9.12
CA SER A 45 -2.46 -3.26 7.83
C SER A 45 -3.28 -2.68 6.66
N ASP A 46 -4.60 -2.84 6.70
CA ASP A 46 -5.49 -2.31 5.66
C ASP A 46 -5.45 -0.79 5.59
N THR A 47 -5.39 -0.12 6.74
CA THR A 47 -5.24 1.33 6.82
C THR A 47 -3.91 1.77 6.18
N ALA A 48 -2.79 1.16 6.58
CA ALA A 48 -1.47 1.47 6.03
C ALA A 48 -1.39 1.24 4.51
N LYS A 49 -1.99 0.15 4.00
CA LYS A 49 -2.08 -0.12 2.54
C LYS A 49 -2.89 0.95 1.83
N ASN A 50 -4.08 1.28 2.33
CA ASN A 50 -4.94 2.31 1.73
C ASN A 50 -4.25 3.68 1.72
N PHE A 51 -3.57 4.04 2.80
CA PHE A 51 -2.80 5.28 2.88
C PHE A 51 -1.64 5.30 1.88
N CYS A 52 -0.87 4.22 1.79
CA CYS A 52 0.21 4.10 0.81
C CYS A 52 -0.29 4.20 -0.64
N GLN A 53 -1.37 3.47 -0.98
CA GLN A 53 -1.97 3.54 -2.31
C GLN A 53 -2.47 4.94 -2.65
N LYS A 54 -3.12 5.61 -1.69
CA LYS A 54 -3.57 7.00 -1.88
C LYS A 54 -2.42 7.97 -2.07
N GLY A 55 -1.34 7.84 -1.28
CA GLY A 55 -0.12 8.64 -1.42
C GLY A 55 0.58 8.43 -2.76
N MET A 56 0.75 7.18 -3.19
CA MET A 56 1.41 6.82 -4.46
C MET A 56 0.56 7.18 -5.69
N SER A 57 -0.76 7.28 -5.54
CA SER A 57 -1.65 7.63 -6.65
C SER A 57 -1.51 9.06 -7.17
N GLY A 58 -0.81 9.95 -6.43
CA GLY A 58 -0.68 11.37 -6.76
C GLY A 58 -1.97 12.18 -6.69
N LYS A 59 -3.14 11.53 -6.66
CA LYS A 59 -4.48 12.17 -6.61
C LYS A 59 -4.75 12.95 -5.33
N HIS A 60 -3.92 12.78 -4.33
CA HIS A 60 -4.08 13.37 -3.00
C HIS A 60 -2.78 14.00 -2.52
N GLU A 61 -1.94 14.48 -3.44
CA GLU A 61 -0.65 15.13 -3.13
C GLU A 61 -0.82 16.33 -2.18
N GLN A 62 -1.97 17.00 -2.20
CA GLN A 62 -2.30 18.06 -1.24
C GLN A 62 -2.57 17.57 0.19
N ILE A 63 -2.97 16.31 0.37
CA ILE A 63 -3.33 15.70 1.66
C ILE A 63 -2.17 14.84 2.21
N PHE A 64 -1.46 14.14 1.34
CA PHE A 64 -0.35 13.27 1.72
C PHE A 64 1.02 13.96 1.53
N GLY A 65 1.15 14.92 0.62
CA GLY A 65 2.36 15.74 0.46
C GLY A 65 3.60 14.96 0.00
N ALA A 66 4.70 15.71 -0.20
CA ALA A 66 6.03 15.14 -0.48
C ALA A 66 6.53 14.26 0.69
N ASN A 67 6.10 14.58 1.92
CA ASN A 67 6.50 13.87 3.13
C ASN A 67 5.96 12.44 3.18
N TYR A 68 4.73 12.15 2.71
CA TYR A 68 4.27 10.77 2.62
C TYR A 68 5.07 9.94 1.62
N LYS A 69 5.45 10.54 0.50
CA LYS A 69 6.25 9.84 -0.51
C LYS A 69 7.64 9.51 0.06
N ALA A 70 8.27 10.47 0.73
CA ALA A 70 9.53 10.25 1.44
C ALA A 70 9.41 9.19 2.54
N MET A 71 8.32 9.19 3.31
CA MET A 71 8.04 8.16 4.31
C MET A 71 7.92 6.77 3.66
N ILE A 72 7.12 6.63 2.59
CA ILE A 72 6.96 5.36 1.86
C ILE A 72 8.32 4.89 1.32
N GLU A 73 9.11 5.77 0.72
CA GLU A 73 10.45 5.44 0.23
C GLU A 73 11.41 5.02 1.36
N CYS A 74 11.38 5.73 2.49
CA CYS A 74 12.14 5.41 3.70
C CYS A 74 11.75 4.02 4.25
N THR A 75 10.47 3.67 4.21
CA THR A 75 10.02 2.35 4.70
C THR A 75 10.49 1.18 3.86
N ARG A 76 10.90 1.39 2.60
CA ARG A 76 11.44 0.32 1.74
C ARG A 76 12.82 -0.17 2.21
N THR A 77 13.54 0.65 2.96
CA THR A 77 14.87 0.34 3.49
C THR A 77 14.88 0.22 5.02
N ALA A 78 13.75 0.51 5.68
CA ALA A 78 13.63 0.42 7.12
C ALA A 78 13.51 -1.04 7.58
N GLU A 79 14.51 -1.51 8.33
CA GLU A 79 14.50 -2.87 8.88
C GLU A 79 14.06 -2.91 10.37
N THR A 80 13.91 -1.74 11.00
CA THR A 80 13.61 -1.59 12.44
C THR A 80 12.53 -0.54 12.71
N CYS A 81 11.86 -0.66 13.86
CA CYS A 81 10.81 0.29 14.26
C CYS A 81 11.32 1.70 14.54
N ALA A 82 12.52 1.83 15.12
CA ALA A 82 13.14 3.14 15.31
C ALA A 82 13.44 3.85 13.98
N ALA A 83 13.74 3.11 12.90
CA ALA A 83 13.88 3.71 11.58
C ALA A 83 12.52 4.17 11.03
N LEU A 84 11.46 3.38 11.25
CA LEU A 84 10.10 3.72 10.85
C LEU A 84 9.58 4.97 11.56
N GLU A 85 9.83 5.12 12.86
CA GLU A 85 9.48 6.33 13.63
C GLU A 85 10.16 7.57 13.06
N ARG A 86 11.44 7.46 12.64
CA ARG A 86 12.14 8.56 11.95
C ARG A 86 11.55 8.86 10.57
N CYS A 87 11.02 7.87 9.85
CA CYS A 87 10.33 8.09 8.58
C CYS A 87 9.00 8.85 8.78
N GLN A 88 8.36 8.75 9.94
CA GLN A 88 7.10 9.42 10.26
C GLN A 88 7.27 10.86 10.77
N GLN A 89 8.49 11.24 11.17
CA GLN A 89 8.78 12.58 11.64
C GLN A 89 8.99 13.53 10.43
N PRO A 90 8.34 14.71 10.42
CA PRO A 90 8.47 15.69 9.34
C PRO A 90 9.85 16.35 9.27
#